data_AF-A0A7Y2TWT7-F1
#
_entry.id   AF-A0A7Y2TWT7-F1
#
_cell.length_a   1.000
_cell.length_b   1.000
_cell.length_c   1.000
_cell.angle_alpha   90.00
_cell.angle_beta   90.00
_cell.angle_gamma   90.00
#
_symmetry.space_group_name_H-M   'P 1'
#
loop_
_entity.id
_entity.type
_entity.pdbx_description
1 polymer ?
#
loop_
_entity_poly.entity_id
_entity_poly.type
_entity_poly.pdbx_seq_one_letter_code
_entity_poly.pdbx_strand_id
1 'polypeptide(L)'
;MRNFCASLIVYLAIGFAASAQEAVYLIRHGEKDLSGADPALTPEGRLRAAAWAEMLGDVGLDVIITSDALRTQETGGIVASALGLQANALPKADVAGLVDTLEFD
;
A
#
# COMPACT_ATOMS: atom_id res chain seq x y z
N MET A 1 6.98 -9.14 -49.19
CA MET A 1 5.87 -9.50 -48.29
C MET A 1 6.38 -9.97 -46.92
N ARG A 2 7.27 -10.97 -46.84
CA ARG A 2 7.84 -11.48 -45.58
C ARG A 2 8.51 -10.40 -44.70
N ASN A 3 9.25 -9.48 -45.32
CA ASN A 3 9.94 -8.41 -44.61
C ASN A 3 8.99 -7.30 -44.11
N PHE A 4 7.81 -7.16 -44.73
CA PHE A 4 6.80 -6.17 -44.34
C PHE A 4 6.04 -6.63 -43.09
N CYS A 5 5.76 -7.93 -42.99
CA CYS A 5 5.17 -8.54 -41.79
C CYS A 5 6.13 -8.50 -40.60
N ALA A 6 7.44 -8.71 -40.82
CA ALA A 6 8.45 -8.61 -39.77
C ALA A 6 8.56 -7.19 -39.19
N SER A 7 8.53 -6.16 -40.05
CA SER A 7 8.56 -4.76 -39.59
C SER A 7 7.30 -4.35 -38.84
N LEU A 8 6.13 -4.86 -39.23
CA LEU A 8 4.85 -4.56 -38.55
C LEU A 8 4.80 -5.15 -37.13
N ILE A 9 5.38 -6.34 -36.93
CA ILE A 9 5.48 -7.00 -35.62
C ILE A 9 6.43 -6.24 -34.69
N VAL A 10 7.54 -5.70 -35.22
CA VAL A 10 8.49 -4.89 -34.44
C VAL A 10 7.86 -3.56 -34.00
N TYR A 11 7.05 -2.92 -34.85
CA TYR A 11 6.32 -1.71 -34.48
C TYR A 11 5.22 -1.93 -33.42
N LEU A 12 4.55 -3.10 -33.45
CA LEU A 12 3.52 -3.44 -32.45
C LEU A 12 4.11 -3.79 -31.07
N ALA A 13 5.38 -4.20 -31.03
CA ALA A 13 6.09 -4.54 -29.80
C ALA A 13 6.64 -3.31 -29.05
N ILE A 14 6.64 -2.12 -29.67
CA ILE A 14 6.95 -0.86 -29.00
C ILE A 14 5.66 -0.38 -28.31
N GLY A 15 5.29 -1.08 -27.24
CA GLY A 15 4.26 -0.60 -26.33
C GLY A 15 4.73 0.71 -25.70
N PHE A 16 3.96 1.78 -25.84
CA PHE A 16 4.16 2.97 -25.04
C PHE A 16 3.87 2.59 -23.57
N ALA A 17 4.81 2.87 -22.67
CA ALA A 17 4.52 2.81 -21.24
C ALA A 17 3.41 3.82 -20.96
N ALA A 18 2.21 3.32 -20.69
CA ALA A 18 1.13 4.17 -20.20
C ALA A 18 1.53 4.63 -18.78
N SER A 19 1.60 5.94 -18.56
CA SER A 19 1.67 6.49 -17.21
C SER A 19 0.38 6.12 -16.49
N ALA A 20 0.48 5.22 -15.50
CA ALA A 20 -0.61 4.93 -14.60
C ALA A 20 -0.70 6.06 -13.57
N GLN A 21 -1.93 6.47 -13.23
CA GLN A 21 -2.17 7.42 -12.15
C GLN A 21 -1.78 6.76 -10.83
N GLU A 22 -0.98 7.44 -10.03
CA GLU A 22 -0.68 7.01 -8.65
C GLU A 22 -1.93 7.09 -7.79
N ALA A 23 -2.10 6.08 -6.93
CA ALA A 23 -3.24 5.96 -6.04
C ALA A 23 -2.77 5.81 -4.60
N VAL A 24 -3.32 6.66 -3.72
CA VAL A 24 -3.10 6.56 -2.28
C VAL A 24 -4.38 6.06 -1.62
N TYR A 25 -4.27 4.93 -0.92
CA TYR A 25 -5.36 4.35 -0.14
C TYR A 25 -5.20 4.75 1.34
N LEU A 26 -5.97 5.76 1.76
CA LEU A 26 -6.00 6.17 3.16
C LEU A 26 -7.04 5.36 3.94
N ILE A 27 -6.57 4.46 4.80
CA ILE A 27 -7.42 3.66 5.68
C ILE A 27 -7.23 4.04 7.15
N ARG A 28 -8.29 3.86 7.94
CA ARG A 28 -8.21 3.93 9.40
C ARG A 28 -7.74 2.59 9.96
N HIS A 29 -6.99 2.63 11.07
CA HIS A 29 -6.64 1.45 11.85
C HIS A 29 -7.87 0.62 12.26
N GLY A 30 -7.67 -0.68 12.50
CA GLY A 30 -8.69 -1.57 13.05
C GLY A 30 -9.14 -1.18 14.47
N GLU A 31 -10.22 -1.80 14.95
CA GLU A 31 -10.67 -1.65 16.34
C GLU A 31 -9.53 -1.89 17.32
N LYS A 32 -9.44 -1.05 18.33
CA LYS A 32 -8.37 -1.06 19.33
C LYS A 32 -8.94 -1.10 20.73
N ASP A 33 -8.13 -1.53 21.68
CA ASP A 33 -8.50 -1.48 23.08
C ASP A 33 -8.83 -0.03 23.50
N LEU A 34 -9.65 0.09 24.53
CA LEU A 34 -10.01 1.38 25.13
C LEU A 34 -9.03 1.79 26.22
N SER A 35 -8.23 0.86 26.72
CA SER A 35 -7.31 1.06 27.84
C SER A 35 -5.85 1.15 27.40
N GLY A 36 -5.05 1.88 28.17
CA GLY A 36 -3.62 2.10 27.89
C GLY A 36 -3.33 3.36 27.05
N ALA A 37 -2.07 3.82 27.11
CA ALA A 37 -1.62 5.03 26.43
C ALA A 37 -1.46 4.84 24.91
N ASP A 38 -0.98 3.66 24.49
CA ASP A 38 -0.90 3.25 23.08
C ASP A 38 -1.52 1.86 22.91
N PRO A 39 -2.86 1.78 22.90
CA PRO A 39 -3.59 0.51 22.85
C PRO A 39 -3.35 -0.27 21.55
N ALA A 40 -3.22 -1.59 21.70
CA ALA A 40 -3.19 -2.56 20.61
C ALA A 40 -4.58 -2.77 19.98
N LEU A 41 -4.61 -3.45 18.83
CA LEU A 41 -5.82 -3.91 18.17
C LEU A 41 -6.54 -4.98 19.00
N THR A 42 -7.87 -4.89 19.06
CA THR A 42 -8.71 -5.97 19.57
C THR A 42 -8.72 -7.15 18.58
N PRO A 43 -9.21 -8.34 18.97
CA PRO A 43 -9.39 -9.44 18.03
C PRO A 43 -10.21 -9.04 16.79
N GLU A 44 -11.29 -8.26 16.96
CA GLU A 44 -12.12 -7.75 15.86
C GLU A 44 -11.34 -6.79 14.96
N GLY A 45 -10.48 -5.94 15.56
CA GLY A 45 -9.63 -5.03 14.80
C GLY A 45 -8.58 -5.76 13.95
N ARG A 46 -8.06 -6.88 14.44
CA ARG A 46 -7.16 -7.75 13.66
C ARG A 46 -7.90 -8.41 12.49
N LEU A 47 -9.15 -8.84 12.69
CA LEU A 47 -9.98 -9.35 11.60
C LEU A 47 -10.29 -8.27 10.56
N ARG A 48 -10.55 -7.03 10.99
CA ARG A 48 -10.70 -5.90 10.05
C ARG A 48 -9.42 -5.63 9.26
N ALA A 49 -8.26 -5.69 9.91
CA ALA A 49 -6.98 -5.54 9.22
C ALA A 49 -6.76 -6.65 8.17
N ALA A 50 -7.13 -7.89 8.47
CA ALA A 50 -7.10 -8.99 7.50
C ALA A 50 -8.07 -8.75 6.32
N ALA A 51 -9.26 -8.21 6.57
CA ALA A 51 -10.21 -7.86 5.51
C ALA A 51 -9.68 -6.74 4.59
N TRP A 52 -8.86 -5.81 5.10
CA TRP A 52 -8.17 -4.85 4.25
C TRP A 52 -7.15 -5.51 3.32
N ALA A 53 -6.42 -6.50 3.82
CA ALA A 53 -5.48 -7.26 3.00
C ALA A 53 -6.18 -7.99 1.85
N GLU A 54 -7.34 -8.60 2.14
CA GLU A 54 -8.17 -9.24 1.10
C GLU A 54 -8.67 -8.21 0.08
N MET A 55 -9.22 -7.08 0.54
CA MET A 55 -9.75 -6.04 -0.36
C MET A 55 -8.68 -5.40 -1.26
N LEU A 56 -7.46 -5.23 -0.74
CA LEU A 56 -6.37 -4.56 -1.44
C LEU A 56 -5.43 -5.53 -2.16
N GLY A 57 -5.66 -6.85 -2.05
CA GLY A 57 -4.72 -7.87 -2.54
C GLY A 57 -4.44 -7.81 -4.04
N ASP A 58 -5.45 -7.44 -4.83
CA ASP A 58 -5.35 -7.39 -6.30
C ASP A 58 -4.95 -5.99 -6.82
N VAL A 59 -4.77 -5.00 -5.93
CA VAL A 59 -4.44 -3.62 -6.33
C VAL A 59 -2.98 -3.48 -6.75
N GLY A 60 -2.09 -4.35 -6.25
CA GLY A 60 -0.66 -4.26 -6.52
C GLY A 60 0.01 -3.12 -5.75
N LEU A 61 -0.24 -3.03 -4.44
CA LEU A 61 0.38 -2.00 -3.58
C LEU A 61 1.92 -2.11 -3.59
N ASP A 62 2.60 -0.98 -3.75
CA ASP A 62 4.06 -0.91 -3.70
C ASP A 62 4.61 -0.77 -2.28
N VAL A 63 3.93 0.02 -1.44
CA VAL A 63 4.38 0.36 -0.09
C VAL A 63 3.20 0.52 0.87
N ILE A 64 3.43 0.19 2.14
CA ILE A 64 2.50 0.45 3.23
C ILE A 64 3.15 1.42 4.20
N ILE A 65 2.49 2.55 4.45
CA ILE A 65 2.96 3.58 5.37
C ILE A 65 2.00 3.62 6.56
N THR A 66 2.55 3.71 7.77
CA THR A 66 1.76 3.79 9.02
C THR A 66 2.25 4.94 9.89
N SER A 67 1.41 5.40 10.80
CA SER A 67 1.91 6.24 11.91
C SER A 67 2.64 5.40 12.95
N ASP A 68 3.41 6.05 13.82
CA ASP A 68 4.12 5.45 14.94
C ASP A 68 3.23 4.89 16.07
N ALA A 69 1.91 4.99 15.97
CA ALA A 69 0.99 4.36 16.93
C ALA A 69 0.90 2.84 16.76
N LEU A 70 0.88 2.10 17.88
CA LEU A 70 0.83 0.63 17.88
C LEU A 70 -0.32 0.07 17.01
N ARG A 71 -1.54 0.58 17.18
CA ARG A 71 -2.71 0.15 16.40
C ARG A 71 -2.56 0.34 14.88
N THR A 72 -1.85 1.36 14.43
CA THR A 72 -1.62 1.59 12.99
C THR A 72 -0.53 0.67 12.47
N GLN A 73 0.54 0.46 13.26
CA GLN A 73 1.59 -0.52 12.94
C GLN A 73 1.03 -1.95 12.88
N GLU A 74 0.16 -2.34 13.82
CA GLU A 74 -0.47 -3.67 13.78
C GLU A 74 -1.41 -3.82 12.58
N THR A 75 -2.21 -2.79 12.26
CA THR A 75 -3.09 -2.83 11.08
C THR A 75 -2.26 -2.97 9.80
N GLY A 76 -1.29 -2.07 9.59
CA GLY A 76 -0.43 -2.08 8.41
C GLY A 76 0.47 -3.31 8.35
N GLY A 77 0.95 -3.80 9.49
CA GLY A 77 1.79 -5.01 9.59
C GLY A 77 1.04 -6.28 9.22
N ILE A 78 -0.24 -6.39 9.58
CA ILE A 78 -1.10 -7.52 9.14
C ILE A 78 -1.27 -7.47 7.61
N VAL A 79 -1.58 -6.30 7.04
CA VAL A 79 -1.72 -6.14 5.58
C VAL A 79 -0.40 -6.43 4.87
N ALA A 80 0.70 -5.86 5.34
CA ALA A 80 2.04 -6.07 4.78
C ALA A 80 2.44 -7.53 4.78
N SER A 81 2.23 -8.22 5.90
CA SER A 81 2.54 -9.65 6.03
C SER A 81 1.72 -10.51 5.08
N ALA A 82 0.43 -10.19 4.89
CA ALA A 82 -0.45 -10.92 3.97
C ALA A 82 -0.08 -10.71 2.49
N LEU A 83 0.42 -9.51 2.15
CA LEU A 83 0.78 -9.14 0.78
C LEU A 83 2.27 -9.32 0.44
N GLY A 84 3.09 -9.76 1.40
CA GLY A 84 4.53 -9.92 1.21
C GLY A 84 5.29 -8.59 1.07
N LEU A 85 4.77 -7.51 1.67
CA LEU A 85 5.32 -6.16 1.63
C LEU A 85 5.98 -5.78 2.97
N GLN A 86 6.66 -4.63 2.99
CA GLN A 86 7.13 -4.00 4.23
C GLN A 86 6.22 -2.82 4.61
N ALA A 87 6.04 -2.62 5.92
CA ALA A 87 5.35 -1.46 6.46
C ALA A 87 6.37 -0.48 7.07
N ASN A 88 6.30 0.78 6.65
CA ASN A 88 7.17 1.85 7.11
C ASN A 88 6.42 2.76 8.08
N ALA A 89 6.89 2.85 9.33
CA ALA A 89 6.30 3.72 10.34
C ALA A 89 6.93 5.11 10.28
N LEU A 90 6.09 6.15 10.21
CA LEU A 90 6.49 7.54 10.32
C LEU A 90 5.89 8.15 11.61
N PRO A 91 6.57 9.10 12.27
CA PRO A 91 5.99 9.81 13.40
C PRO A 91 4.67 10.47 13.02
N LYS A 92 3.60 10.29 13.80
CA LYS A 92 2.28 10.88 13.51
C LYS A 92 2.26 12.41 13.37
N ALA A 93 3.27 13.09 13.93
CA ALA A 93 3.42 14.54 13.84
C ALA A 93 4.22 14.99 12.61
N ASP A 94 4.86 14.07 11.89
CA ASP A 94 5.73 14.36 10.75
C ASP A 94 4.96 14.31 9.43
N VAL A 95 4.08 15.31 9.24
CA VAL A 95 3.31 15.45 8.00
C VAL A 95 4.22 15.82 6.83
N ALA A 96 5.29 16.60 7.07
CA ALA A 96 6.24 16.97 6.04
C ALA A 96 6.96 15.73 5.48
N GLY A 97 7.51 14.88 6.37
CA GLY A 97 8.14 13.63 5.93
C GLY A 97 7.19 12.67 5.22
N LEU A 98 5.89 12.67 5.58
CA LEU A 98 4.89 11.92 4.83
C LEU A 98 4.69 12.50 3.42
N VAL A 99 4.58 13.82 3.27
CA VAL A 99 4.45 14.47 1.96
C VAL A 99 5.68 14.19 1.12
N ASP A 100 6.89 14.35 1.67
CA ASP A 100 8.15 14.06 0.97
C ASP A 100 8.22 12.59 0.52
N THR A 101 7.68 11.65 1.29
CA THR A 101 7.60 10.22 0.92
C THR A 101 6.62 9.96 -0.22
N LEU A 102 5.58 10.79 -0.35
CA LEU A 102 4.55 10.71 -1.37
C LEU A 102 4.83 11.64 -2.57
N GLU A 103 5.91 12.41 -2.54
CA GLU A 103 6.39 13.12 -3.73
C GLU A 103 7.04 12.09 -4.66
N PHE A 104 6.31 11.74 -5.71
CA PHE A 104 6.80 10.87 -6.78
C PHE A 104 7.46 11.74 -7.87
N ASP A 105 8.67 11.36 -8.30
CA ASP A 105 9.45 12.03 -9.36
C ASP A 105 8.84 11.85 -10.77
#